data_AF-A0A7C3ACG5-F1
#
_entry.id   AF-A0A7C3ACG5-F1
#
_cell.length_a   1.000
_cell.length_b   1.000
_cell.length_c   1.000
_cell.angle_alpha   90.00
_cell.angle_beta   90.00
_cell.angle_gamma   90.00
#
_symmetry.space_group_name_H-M   'P 1'
#
loop_
_entity.id
_entity.type
_entity.pdbx_description
1 polymer ?
#
loop_
_entity_poly.entity_id
_entity_poly.type
_entity_poly.pdbx_seq_one_letter_code
_entity_poly.pdbx_strand_id
1 'polypeptide(L)'
;MNHDTGRQYTRRGFFRNTAGALAAPLGAGALTRAAVAQQQPPEGAEQLTHYQEAEIGGREHGPAIWLRWDNAPLTTYRAHPKQKYPYFYPLTGPVSGLPMTSESALPWPHHRSLYFACDRLNRANYWQAGLEHGQIISSGPRVKEATKTSAVITDACEWAVPGEEAQMTDARVYVIAADLPRRWTLDAEITWSAVKDVTVEKSNHGLFALRCAVDISPWGGGALVNSNGDAGEADTFGKPARWCAYYGKRTQAKNEPVEGVALFDHPENPWNPCPWFTRDYGFISPMPFQWIEEPWRLPAGQSVTLKYRVVVFAGDPEEAELDALHTQWVNT
;
A
#
# COMPACT_ATOMS: atom_id res chain seq x y z
N MET A 1 4.78 0.02 69.82
CA MET A 1 4.26 -0.13 68.45
C MET A 1 2.75 -0.16 68.55
N ASN A 2 2.10 0.97 68.27
CA ASN A 2 0.65 1.07 68.12
C ASN A 2 0.43 2.26 67.19
N HIS A 3 -0.20 2.02 66.05
CA HIS A 3 -0.79 3.07 65.22
C HIS A 3 -2.26 2.71 65.04
N ASP A 4 -3.13 3.56 65.56
CA ASP A 4 -4.41 3.85 64.93
C ASP A 4 -4.91 5.25 65.33
N THR A 5 -5.83 5.77 64.52
CA THR A 5 -6.75 6.91 64.67
C THR A 5 -6.43 8.20 63.90
N GLY A 6 -6.92 8.19 62.65
CA GLY A 6 -7.70 9.19 61.90
C GLY A 6 -7.69 10.70 62.21
N ARG A 7 -7.81 11.50 61.14
CA ARG A 7 -8.59 12.76 61.14
C ARG A 7 -8.93 13.26 59.73
N GLN A 8 -10.20 13.66 59.57
CA GLN A 8 -10.78 14.41 58.45
C GLN A 8 -10.19 15.82 58.32
N TYR A 9 -10.19 16.39 57.11
CA TYR A 9 -10.08 17.84 56.91
C TYR A 9 -11.06 18.37 55.85
N THR A 10 -11.90 19.30 56.27
CA THR A 10 -12.81 20.11 55.45
C THR A 10 -12.28 21.54 55.24
N ARG A 11 -12.79 22.15 54.16
CA ARG A 11 -12.59 23.49 53.59
C ARG A 11 -12.56 24.68 54.58
N ARG A 12 -11.58 25.57 54.39
CA ARG A 12 -11.57 27.06 54.52
C ARG A 12 -10.32 27.50 53.72
N GLY A 13 -10.33 28.39 52.73
CA GLY A 13 -10.94 29.71 52.63
C GLY A 13 -9.81 30.73 52.65
N PHE A 14 -9.47 31.39 51.53
CA PHE A 14 -8.52 32.51 51.53
C PHE A 14 -8.83 33.56 50.43
N PHE A 15 -9.24 34.72 50.93
CA PHE A 15 -9.10 36.13 50.51
C PHE A 15 -9.30 36.66 49.08
N ARG A 16 -9.75 37.91 49.10
CA ARG A 16 -10.30 38.79 48.06
C ARG A 16 -9.39 40.02 47.90
N ASN A 17 -9.55 40.70 46.76
CA ASN A 17 -9.08 42.05 46.36
C ASN A 17 -7.74 42.03 45.59
N THR A 18 -7.63 42.63 44.40
CA THR A 18 -8.03 44.01 44.05
C THR A 18 -8.36 44.16 42.56
N ALA A 19 -9.16 45.18 42.26
CA ALA A 19 -9.53 45.62 40.93
C ALA A 19 -8.38 46.37 40.22
N GLY A 20 -8.25 46.14 38.91
CA GLY A 20 -7.42 46.91 38.01
C GLY A 20 -7.95 46.75 36.59
N ALA A 21 -8.90 47.61 36.21
CA ALA A 21 -9.37 47.72 34.85
C ALA A 21 -8.29 48.43 34.01
N LEU A 22 -7.69 47.73 33.06
CA LEU A 22 -7.00 48.32 31.92
C LEU A 22 -7.70 47.80 30.66
N ALA A 23 -8.43 48.70 30.01
CA ALA A 23 -8.98 48.47 28.69
C ALA A 23 -7.83 48.27 27.70
N ALA A 24 -7.64 47.05 27.21
CA ALA A 24 -6.84 46.79 26.03
C ALA A 24 -7.77 46.86 24.80
N PRO A 25 -7.36 47.50 23.69
CA PRO A 25 -8.19 47.55 22.50
C PRO A 25 -8.37 46.13 21.97
N LEU A 26 -9.61 45.76 21.66
CA LEU A 26 -9.97 44.63 20.82
C LEU A 26 -9.43 44.89 19.41
N GLY A 27 -8.13 44.71 19.23
CA GLY A 27 -7.52 44.56 17.93
C GLY A 27 -7.96 43.21 17.40
N ALA A 28 -8.79 43.22 16.36
CA ALA A 28 -9.13 42.03 15.60
C ALA A 28 -7.84 41.29 15.26
N GLY A 29 -7.62 40.15 15.93
CA GLY A 29 -6.55 39.25 15.62
C GLY A 29 -6.81 38.68 14.24
N ALA A 30 -6.31 39.36 13.21
CA ALA A 30 -6.03 38.71 11.95
C ALA A 30 -4.93 37.68 12.25
N LEU A 31 -5.35 36.47 12.59
CA LEU A 31 -4.52 35.29 12.39
C LEU A 31 -4.29 35.19 10.89
N THR A 32 -3.31 35.94 10.39
CA THR A 32 -2.73 35.69 9.09
C THR A 32 -2.22 34.26 9.15
N ARG A 33 -2.96 33.35 8.51
CA ARG A 33 -2.47 32.01 8.21
C ARG A 33 -1.17 32.21 7.44
N ALA A 34 -0.03 32.06 8.12
CA ALA A 34 1.24 31.95 7.44
C ALA A 34 1.08 30.79 6.45
N ALA A 35 1.09 31.11 5.16
CA ALA A 35 1.27 30.09 4.14
C ALA A 35 2.61 29.43 4.49
N VAL A 36 2.56 28.16 4.91
CA VAL A 36 3.77 27.35 5.05
C VAL A 36 4.37 27.32 3.65
N ALA A 37 5.46 28.04 3.44
CA ALA A 37 6.19 27.99 2.18
C ALA A 37 6.57 26.52 1.96
N GLN A 38 6.17 25.94 0.83
CA GLN A 38 6.75 24.68 0.39
C GLN A 38 8.25 24.92 0.29
N GLN A 39 9.03 24.22 1.12
CA GLN A 39 10.48 24.27 1.00
C GLN A 39 10.83 23.82 -0.41
N GLN A 40 11.60 24.64 -1.13
CA GLN A 40 12.19 24.19 -2.39
C GLN A 40 13.04 22.95 -2.10
N PRO A 41 12.92 21.89 -2.92
CA PRO A 41 13.77 20.73 -2.75
C PRO A 41 15.25 21.12 -2.93
N PRO A 42 16.19 20.38 -2.31
CA PRO A 42 17.61 20.54 -2.61
C PRO A 42 17.86 20.42 -4.12
N GLU A 43 18.89 21.10 -4.62
CA GLU A 43 19.29 21.03 -6.03
C GLU A 43 19.48 19.58 -6.47
N GLY A 44 18.86 19.21 -7.59
CA GLY A 44 18.91 17.86 -8.16
C GLY A 44 17.88 16.88 -7.59
N ALA A 45 17.14 17.28 -6.55
CA ALA A 45 16.08 16.48 -5.95
C ALA A 45 14.68 16.80 -6.49
N GLU A 46 14.59 17.63 -7.54
CA GLU A 46 13.32 17.99 -8.19
C GLU A 46 12.74 16.79 -8.94
N GLN A 47 11.43 16.63 -8.80
CA GLN A 47 10.60 15.57 -9.38
C GLN A 47 11.08 14.19 -8.95
N LEU A 48 10.94 13.18 -9.81
CA LEU A 48 11.28 11.81 -9.46
C LEU A 48 12.80 11.64 -9.34
N THR A 49 13.23 11.12 -8.19
CA THR A 49 14.58 10.62 -7.97
C THR A 49 14.52 9.25 -7.32
N HIS A 50 15.58 8.46 -7.47
CA HIS A 50 15.71 7.17 -6.81
C HIS A 50 16.94 7.12 -5.91
N TYR A 51 17.00 6.09 -5.08
CA TYR A 51 18.19 5.72 -4.34
C TYR A 51 18.09 4.23 -3.99
N GLN A 52 19.13 3.48 -4.30
CA GLN A 52 19.26 2.08 -3.91
C GLN A 52 20.26 1.95 -2.75
N GLU A 53 19.87 1.25 -1.68
CA GLU A 53 20.67 1.16 -0.44
C GLU A 53 22.13 0.75 -0.67
N ALA A 54 22.36 -0.11 -1.66
CA ALA A 54 23.67 -0.62 -2.02
C ALA A 54 24.66 0.42 -2.58
N GLU A 55 24.15 1.56 -3.07
CA GLU A 55 24.96 2.65 -3.61
C GLU A 55 25.91 3.25 -2.55
N ILE A 56 25.52 3.25 -1.26
CA ILE A 56 26.37 3.77 -0.16
C ILE A 56 27.62 2.91 0.07
N GLY A 57 27.62 1.64 -0.38
CA GLY A 57 28.72 0.70 -0.19
C GLY A 57 29.43 0.27 -1.47
N GLY A 58 29.14 0.91 -2.62
CA GLY A 58 29.64 0.47 -3.93
C GLY A 58 29.15 -0.93 -4.31
N ARG A 59 28.06 -1.40 -3.71
CA ARG A 59 27.43 -2.68 -4.06
C ARG A 59 26.44 -2.45 -5.20
N GLU A 60 26.33 -3.44 -6.06
CA GLU A 60 25.42 -3.37 -7.20
C GLU A 60 23.95 -3.62 -6.78
N HIS A 61 23.71 -4.39 -5.70
CA HIS A 61 22.35 -4.77 -5.25
C HIS A 61 22.11 -4.50 -3.77
N GLY A 62 21.03 -3.78 -3.51
CA GLY A 62 20.52 -3.46 -2.18
C GLY A 62 19.10 -3.99 -2.01
N PRO A 63 18.70 -4.37 -0.79
CA PRO A 63 17.38 -4.93 -0.53
C PRO A 63 16.25 -3.89 -0.58
N ALA A 64 16.57 -2.61 -0.76
CA ALA A 64 15.57 -1.55 -0.83
C ALA A 64 15.88 -0.55 -1.95
N ILE A 65 14.84 -0.16 -2.68
CA ILE A 65 14.85 0.92 -3.67
C ILE A 65 13.86 1.98 -3.22
N TRP A 66 14.36 3.19 -3.00
CA TRP A 66 13.58 4.36 -2.62
C TRP A 66 13.27 5.18 -3.86
N LEU A 67 12.01 5.54 -4.05
CA LEU A 67 11.58 6.56 -4.99
C LEU A 67 11.08 7.78 -4.22
N ARG A 68 11.46 8.97 -4.69
CA ARG A 68 11.13 10.25 -4.08
C ARG A 68 10.59 11.19 -5.13
N TRP A 69 9.69 12.09 -4.72
CA TRP A 69 9.23 13.22 -5.53
C TRP A 69 9.52 14.52 -4.78
N ASP A 70 10.28 15.44 -5.38
CA ASP A 70 10.69 16.71 -4.74
C ASP A 70 11.31 16.48 -3.36
N ASN A 71 12.23 15.51 -3.27
CA ASN A 71 12.90 15.03 -2.04
C ASN A 71 11.98 14.41 -0.96
N ALA A 72 10.67 14.29 -1.19
CA ALA A 72 9.75 13.58 -0.30
C ALA A 72 9.58 12.10 -0.71
N PRO A 73 9.41 11.14 0.22
CA PRO A 73 9.19 9.74 -0.13
C PRO A 73 7.92 9.56 -0.98
N LEU A 74 8.05 8.92 -2.15
CA LEU A 74 6.91 8.52 -3.00
C LEU A 74 6.53 7.06 -2.72
N THR A 75 7.52 6.17 -2.79
CA THR A 75 7.37 4.76 -2.42
C THR A 75 8.73 4.10 -2.16
N THR A 76 8.73 2.92 -1.55
CA THR A 76 9.93 2.09 -1.40
C THR A 76 9.60 0.65 -1.76
N TYR A 77 10.33 0.07 -2.71
CA TYR A 77 10.33 -1.38 -2.91
C TYR A 77 11.26 -2.01 -1.89
N ARG A 78 10.72 -2.84 -1.00
CA ARG A 78 11.43 -3.48 0.12
C ARG A 78 11.50 -4.96 -0.17
N ALA A 79 12.71 -5.52 -0.19
CA ALA A 79 13.02 -6.88 -0.62
C ALA A 79 14.10 -7.53 0.28
N HIS A 80 14.14 -7.18 1.57
CA HIS A 80 15.16 -7.69 2.48
C HIS A 80 15.02 -9.20 2.70
N PRO A 81 16.09 -10.01 2.62
CA PRO A 81 16.01 -11.48 2.66
C PRO A 81 15.55 -12.08 4.01
N LYS A 82 15.27 -11.23 5.00
CA LYS A 82 14.74 -11.63 6.32
C LYS A 82 13.22 -11.41 6.44
N GLN A 83 12.58 -10.87 5.41
CA GLN A 83 11.15 -10.65 5.39
C GLN A 83 10.45 -11.77 4.60
N LYS A 84 9.15 -11.94 4.79
CA LYS A 84 8.39 -13.03 4.17
C LYS A 84 8.37 -12.97 2.64
N TYR A 85 8.25 -11.76 2.09
CA TYR A 85 8.17 -11.49 0.66
C TYR A 85 8.46 -10.01 0.35
N PRO A 86 8.87 -9.64 -0.87
CA PRO A 86 8.99 -8.24 -1.27
C PRO A 86 7.65 -7.49 -1.35
N TYR A 87 7.63 -6.20 -0.98
CA TYR A 87 6.43 -5.36 -0.97
C TYR A 87 6.78 -3.88 -1.17
N PHE A 88 5.79 -3.06 -1.52
CA PHE A 88 5.93 -1.61 -1.60
C PHE A 88 5.36 -0.94 -0.35
N TYR A 89 6.12 -0.05 0.29
CA TYR A 89 5.61 0.85 1.33
C TYR A 89 6.59 2.02 1.59
N PRO A 90 6.11 3.27 1.73
CA PRO A 90 4.71 3.70 1.65
C PRO A 90 4.18 3.73 0.20
N LEU A 91 2.88 3.89 0.03
CA LEU A 91 2.28 4.43 -1.19
C LEU A 91 1.80 5.84 -0.85
N THR A 92 2.61 6.87 -1.13
CA THR A 92 2.35 8.23 -0.65
C THR A 92 1.18 8.89 -1.39
N GLY A 93 0.22 9.44 -0.65
CA GLY A 93 -0.91 10.21 -1.17
C GLY A 93 -0.45 11.49 -1.85
N PRO A 94 -1.04 11.85 -3.01
CA PRO A 94 -0.50 12.89 -3.88
C PRO A 94 -0.74 14.31 -3.35
N VAL A 95 -1.71 14.49 -2.44
CA VAL A 95 -2.05 15.79 -1.86
C VAL A 95 -1.64 15.87 -0.39
N SER A 96 -1.96 14.85 0.40
CA SER A 96 -1.70 14.88 1.84
C SER A 96 -0.26 14.56 2.23
N GLY A 97 0.47 13.83 1.37
CA GLY A 97 1.77 13.24 1.71
C GLY A 97 1.70 12.09 2.73
N LEU A 98 0.51 11.68 3.16
CA LEU A 98 0.32 10.55 4.07
C LEU A 98 0.32 9.22 3.29
N PRO A 99 0.70 8.09 3.89
CA PRO A 99 0.57 6.78 3.25
C PRO A 99 -0.91 6.43 2.97
N MET A 100 -1.20 5.99 1.74
CA MET A 100 -2.48 5.40 1.31
C MET A 100 -2.62 3.94 1.72
N THR A 101 -1.55 3.33 2.19
CA THR A 101 -1.50 1.95 2.65
C THR A 101 -0.93 1.85 4.05
N SER A 102 -1.22 0.75 4.75
CA SER A 102 -0.61 0.42 6.04
C SER A 102 0.50 -0.61 5.85
N GLU A 103 1.67 -0.40 6.46
CA GLU A 103 2.75 -1.40 6.46
C GLU A 103 2.41 -2.60 7.35
N SER A 104 1.80 -2.33 8.50
CA SER A 104 1.34 -3.32 9.47
C SER A 104 0.20 -2.72 10.28
N ALA A 105 -0.91 -3.45 10.42
CA ALA A 105 -2.07 -3.02 11.18
C ALA A 105 -2.73 -4.21 11.88
N LEU A 106 -3.19 -4.02 13.12
CA LEU A 106 -3.97 -5.04 13.81
C LEU A 106 -5.41 -5.11 13.26
N PRO A 107 -6.06 -6.29 13.31
CA PRO A 107 -5.55 -7.57 13.84
C PRO A 107 -4.69 -8.39 12.85
N TRP A 108 -4.46 -7.90 11.62
CA TRP A 108 -3.72 -8.64 10.56
C TRP A 108 -2.39 -7.95 10.17
N PRO A 109 -1.35 -8.03 11.02
CA PRO A 109 -0.08 -7.32 10.80
C PRO A 109 0.72 -7.82 9.60
N HIS A 110 0.34 -8.95 9.02
CA HIS A 110 0.96 -9.53 7.84
C HIS A 110 0.40 -8.97 6.52
N HIS A 111 -0.64 -8.13 6.53
CA HIS A 111 -1.15 -7.46 5.33
C HIS A 111 -0.25 -6.25 4.97
N ARG A 112 0.93 -6.52 4.40
CA ARG A 112 1.98 -5.49 4.22
C ARG A 112 1.78 -4.63 2.99
N SER A 113 0.95 -3.60 3.11
CA SER A 113 0.78 -2.58 2.07
C SER A 113 0.43 -3.20 0.72
N LEU A 114 1.31 -3.16 -0.29
CA LEU A 114 1.12 -3.73 -1.62
C LEU A 114 2.14 -4.85 -1.88
N TYR A 115 1.67 -6.07 -2.17
CA TYR A 115 2.54 -7.23 -2.31
C TYR A 115 1.98 -8.30 -3.25
N PHE A 116 2.88 -9.18 -3.71
CA PHE A 116 2.56 -10.41 -4.46
C PHE A 116 2.94 -11.64 -3.62
N ALA A 117 1.96 -12.40 -3.15
CA ALA A 117 2.14 -13.59 -2.33
C ALA A 117 0.89 -14.48 -2.37
N CYS A 118 0.99 -15.73 -1.94
CA CYS A 118 -0.19 -16.55 -1.63
C CYS A 118 0.12 -17.56 -0.54
N ASP A 119 -0.88 -18.30 -0.09
CA ASP A 119 -0.67 -19.53 0.67
C ASP A 119 -1.12 -20.77 -0.11
N ARG A 120 -0.94 -21.94 0.51
CA ARG A 120 -1.33 -23.25 0.00
C ARG A 120 -0.78 -23.61 -1.38
N LEU A 121 0.38 -23.03 -1.73
CA LEU A 121 1.14 -23.43 -2.90
C LEU A 121 2.00 -24.64 -2.52
N ASN A 122 1.69 -25.81 -3.09
CA ASN A 122 2.21 -27.11 -2.67
C ASN A 122 2.26 -27.24 -1.14
N ARG A 123 1.19 -26.80 -0.47
CA ARG A 123 1.01 -26.76 1.00
C ARG A 123 1.92 -25.79 1.77
N ALA A 124 2.82 -25.07 1.12
CA ALA A 124 3.62 -24.01 1.73
C ALA A 124 2.80 -22.71 1.89
N ASN A 125 3.24 -21.86 2.80
CA ASN A 125 2.63 -20.56 3.07
C ASN A 125 3.66 -19.46 2.79
N TYR A 126 3.43 -18.69 1.74
CA TYR A 126 4.30 -17.60 1.32
C TYR A 126 3.78 -16.22 1.75
N TRP A 127 2.86 -16.17 2.73
CA TRP A 127 2.13 -14.96 3.08
C TRP A 127 2.15 -14.57 4.58
N GLN A 128 1.53 -15.32 5.48
CA GLN A 128 1.36 -14.86 6.88
C GLN A 128 2.16 -15.64 7.93
N ALA A 129 2.47 -16.90 7.67
CA ALA A 129 3.12 -17.78 8.64
C ALA A 129 4.61 -17.45 8.79
N GLY A 130 5.28 -18.04 9.79
CA GLY A 130 6.73 -17.91 9.96
C GLY A 130 7.52 -18.35 8.72
N LEU A 131 8.78 -17.95 8.63
CA LEU A 131 9.62 -18.18 7.45
C LEU A 131 9.79 -19.68 7.16
N GLU A 132 9.79 -20.51 8.19
CA GLU A 132 9.86 -21.97 8.14
C GLU A 132 8.75 -22.62 7.31
N HIS A 133 7.66 -21.90 7.04
CA HIS A 133 6.54 -22.40 6.22
C HIS A 133 6.62 -21.98 4.74
N GLY A 134 7.61 -21.17 4.34
CA GLY A 134 7.73 -20.65 2.98
C GLY A 134 8.21 -19.20 2.97
N GLN A 135 9.02 -18.82 1.99
CA GLN A 135 9.51 -17.46 1.81
C GLN A 135 9.63 -17.14 0.32
N ILE A 136 9.35 -15.88 -0.03
CA ILE A 136 9.63 -15.32 -1.34
C ILE A 136 10.90 -14.47 -1.20
N ILE A 137 11.99 -14.93 -1.80
CA ILE A 137 13.32 -14.33 -1.65
C ILE A 137 13.69 -13.65 -2.96
N SER A 138 13.91 -12.33 -2.90
CA SER A 138 14.42 -11.56 -4.04
C SER A 138 15.90 -11.88 -4.30
N SER A 139 16.28 -11.94 -5.57
CA SER A 139 17.67 -12.06 -6.02
C SER A 139 18.41 -10.72 -6.08
N GLY A 140 17.80 -9.62 -5.63
CA GLY A 140 18.36 -8.27 -5.66
C GLY A 140 17.65 -7.39 -6.68
N PRO A 141 16.73 -6.51 -6.24
CA PRO A 141 16.00 -5.63 -7.16
C PRO A 141 16.92 -4.53 -7.69
N ARG A 142 16.54 -3.91 -8.82
CA ARG A 142 17.32 -2.85 -9.46
C ARG A 142 16.42 -1.81 -10.09
N VAL A 143 16.91 -0.57 -10.17
CA VAL A 143 16.33 0.44 -11.07
C VAL A 143 16.94 0.24 -12.45
N LYS A 144 16.12 -0.19 -13.41
CA LYS A 144 16.54 -0.43 -14.80
C LYS A 144 16.63 0.88 -15.59
N GLU A 145 15.67 1.77 -15.36
CA GLU A 145 15.57 3.08 -16.01
C GLU A 145 14.90 4.06 -15.05
N ALA A 146 15.31 5.33 -15.09
CA ALA A 146 14.61 6.40 -14.40
C ALA A 146 14.70 7.70 -15.21
N THR A 147 13.59 8.40 -15.29
CA THR A 147 13.46 9.77 -15.78
C THR A 147 13.00 10.66 -14.64
N LYS A 148 12.77 11.94 -14.93
CA LYS A 148 12.20 12.88 -13.97
C LYS A 148 10.74 12.59 -13.58
N THR A 149 10.02 11.73 -14.32
CA THR A 149 8.61 11.43 -14.04
C THR A 149 8.28 9.94 -14.04
N SER A 150 9.25 9.07 -14.34
CA SER A 150 9.03 7.63 -14.39
C SER A 150 10.24 6.83 -13.91
N ALA A 151 10.02 5.65 -13.35
CA ALA A 151 11.07 4.70 -13.02
C ALA A 151 10.62 3.26 -13.32
N VAL A 152 11.55 2.44 -13.82
CA VAL A 152 11.35 1.02 -14.04
C VAL A 152 12.18 0.24 -13.02
N ILE A 153 11.51 -0.51 -12.15
CA ILE A 153 12.13 -1.43 -11.19
C ILE A 153 11.99 -2.85 -11.72
N THR A 154 13.07 -3.63 -11.67
CA THR A 154 13.03 -5.06 -11.97
C THR A 154 13.49 -5.87 -10.77
N ASP A 155 12.88 -7.03 -10.56
CA ASP A 155 13.27 -7.99 -9.55
C ASP A 155 13.01 -9.42 -10.04
N ALA A 156 13.68 -10.39 -9.45
CA ALA A 156 13.35 -11.80 -9.62
C ALA A 156 13.32 -12.45 -8.24
N CYS A 157 12.36 -13.35 -8.02
CA CYS A 157 12.19 -14.00 -6.73
C CYS A 157 12.12 -15.52 -6.84
N GLU A 158 12.60 -16.19 -5.81
CA GLU A 158 12.42 -17.63 -5.60
C GLU A 158 11.40 -17.87 -4.48
N TRP A 159 10.51 -18.82 -4.68
CA TRP A 159 9.52 -19.25 -3.70
C TRP A 159 9.94 -20.60 -3.15
N ALA A 160 10.52 -20.63 -1.96
CA ALA A 160 11.01 -21.86 -1.34
C ALA A 160 10.58 -21.96 0.13
N VAL A 161 10.38 -23.19 0.60
CA VAL A 161 10.48 -23.46 2.04
C VAL A 161 11.97 -23.44 2.40
N PRO A 162 12.42 -22.75 3.47
CA PRO A 162 13.83 -22.67 3.79
C PRO A 162 14.50 -24.05 3.89
N GLY A 163 15.58 -24.26 3.14
CA GLY A 163 16.30 -25.52 3.07
C GLY A 163 15.76 -26.52 2.03
N GLU A 164 14.67 -26.19 1.34
CA GLU A 164 14.13 -26.98 0.24
C GLU A 164 14.39 -26.31 -1.12
N GLU A 165 14.24 -27.08 -2.20
CA GLU A 165 14.25 -26.55 -3.56
C GLU A 165 13.08 -25.61 -3.82
N ALA A 166 13.33 -24.54 -4.59
CA ALA A 166 12.30 -23.61 -5.04
C ALA A 166 11.13 -24.34 -5.72
N GLN A 167 9.93 -23.87 -5.43
CA GLN A 167 8.67 -24.39 -5.99
C GLN A 167 8.23 -23.57 -7.19
N MET A 168 8.37 -22.24 -7.07
CA MET A 168 8.15 -21.27 -8.14
C MET A 168 9.32 -20.31 -8.20
N THR A 169 9.47 -19.67 -9.35
CA THR A 169 10.16 -18.39 -9.48
C THR A 169 9.22 -17.34 -10.03
N ASP A 170 9.53 -16.06 -9.82
CA ASP A 170 8.89 -14.98 -10.55
C ASP A 170 9.90 -13.97 -11.08
N ALA A 171 9.55 -13.34 -12.20
CA ALA A 171 10.22 -12.16 -12.73
C ALA A 171 9.24 -11.00 -12.71
N ARG A 172 9.66 -9.87 -12.15
CA ARG A 172 8.82 -8.70 -11.86
C ARG A 172 9.35 -7.49 -12.60
N VAL A 173 8.47 -6.79 -13.30
CA VAL A 173 8.70 -5.46 -13.84
C VAL A 173 7.67 -4.53 -13.22
N TYR A 174 8.15 -3.48 -12.58
CA TYR A 174 7.31 -2.42 -12.05
C TYR A 174 7.60 -1.11 -12.77
N VAL A 175 6.58 -0.48 -13.33
CA VAL A 175 6.70 0.83 -13.97
C VAL A 175 5.95 1.85 -13.11
N ILE A 176 6.70 2.79 -12.54
CA ILE A 176 6.16 3.88 -11.74
C ILE A 176 6.10 5.12 -12.63
N ALA A 177 4.94 5.78 -12.70
CA ALA A 177 4.79 7.04 -13.44
C ALA A 177 4.05 8.08 -12.59
N ALA A 178 4.63 9.27 -12.45
CA ALA A 178 4.13 10.36 -11.63
C ALA A 178 3.60 11.53 -12.46
N ASP A 179 2.37 11.94 -12.16
CA ASP A 179 1.67 13.13 -12.68
C ASP A 179 1.12 13.92 -11.48
N LEU A 180 2.04 14.31 -10.59
CA LEU A 180 1.71 15.00 -9.34
C LEU A 180 1.40 16.49 -9.58
N PRO A 181 0.46 17.08 -8.83
CA PRO A 181 -0.20 16.54 -7.62
C PRO A 181 -1.50 15.76 -7.90
N ARG A 182 -1.84 15.43 -9.16
CA ARG A 182 -3.10 14.74 -9.47
C ARG A 182 -3.06 13.28 -9.03
N ARG A 183 -2.01 12.55 -9.44
CA ARG A 183 -1.89 11.11 -9.22
C ARG A 183 -0.48 10.60 -9.50
N TRP A 184 -0.25 9.35 -9.14
CA TRP A 184 0.83 8.54 -9.71
C TRP A 184 0.36 7.09 -9.81
N THR A 185 1.07 6.30 -10.62
CA THR A 185 0.71 4.92 -10.94
C THR A 185 1.89 3.98 -10.72
N LEU A 186 1.59 2.72 -10.45
CA LEU A 186 2.52 1.61 -10.43
C LEU A 186 1.90 0.46 -11.21
N ASP A 187 2.49 0.15 -12.36
CA ASP A 187 2.15 -1.03 -13.15
C ASP A 187 3.02 -2.17 -12.71
N ALA A 188 2.44 -3.34 -12.52
CA ALA A 188 3.12 -4.57 -12.16
C ALA A 188 2.88 -5.61 -13.26
N GLU A 189 3.95 -6.04 -13.93
CA GLU A 189 3.97 -7.23 -14.77
C GLU A 189 4.80 -8.30 -14.07
N ILE A 190 4.18 -9.45 -13.83
CA ILE A 190 4.78 -10.56 -13.07
C ILE A 190 4.66 -11.83 -13.90
N THR A 191 5.78 -12.41 -14.31
CA THR A 191 5.82 -13.75 -14.90
C THR A 191 6.11 -14.76 -13.80
N TRP A 192 5.13 -15.58 -13.44
CA TRP A 192 5.20 -16.56 -12.37
C TRP A 192 5.36 -17.97 -12.95
N SER A 193 6.48 -18.63 -12.66
CA SER A 193 6.93 -19.84 -13.36
C SER A 193 7.12 -21.00 -12.41
N ALA A 194 6.64 -22.19 -12.80
CA ALA A 194 6.76 -23.42 -12.05
C ALA A 194 8.16 -24.04 -12.20
N VAL A 195 8.86 -24.23 -11.09
CA VAL A 195 10.14 -24.97 -11.07
C VAL A 195 9.88 -26.48 -11.03
N LYS A 196 8.81 -26.87 -10.35
CA LYS A 196 8.24 -28.23 -10.31
C LYS A 196 6.73 -28.14 -10.44
N ASP A 197 6.05 -29.27 -10.59
CA ASP A 197 4.59 -29.27 -10.63
C ASP A 197 4.01 -28.55 -9.41
N VAL A 198 3.18 -27.56 -9.68
CA VAL A 198 2.60 -26.68 -8.67
C VAL A 198 1.11 -26.91 -8.59
N THR A 199 0.63 -26.95 -7.36
CA THR A 199 -0.78 -26.97 -6.98
C THR A 199 -1.04 -25.83 -6.01
N VAL A 200 -2.03 -24.99 -6.31
CA VAL A 200 -2.57 -24.01 -5.37
C VAL A 200 -3.97 -24.47 -4.96
N GLU A 201 -4.13 -24.77 -3.68
CA GLU A 201 -5.43 -25.18 -3.13
C GLU A 201 -6.35 -23.97 -2.93
N LYS A 202 -7.66 -24.25 -2.80
CA LYS A 202 -8.67 -23.22 -2.51
C LYS A 202 -8.30 -22.42 -1.25
N SER A 203 -8.23 -21.10 -1.39
CA SER A 203 -7.84 -20.15 -0.33
C SER A 203 -8.25 -18.72 -0.66
N ASN A 204 -8.49 -17.90 0.35
CA ASN A 204 -8.70 -16.45 0.24
C ASN A 204 -7.42 -15.63 0.40
N HIS A 205 -6.25 -16.27 0.36
CA HIS A 205 -4.98 -15.65 0.74
C HIS A 205 -4.05 -15.52 -0.48
N GLY A 206 -3.93 -14.29 -0.99
CA GLY A 206 -3.13 -13.91 -2.17
C GLY A 206 -3.83 -12.82 -2.98
N LEU A 207 -3.63 -12.67 -4.29
CA LEU A 207 -2.38 -12.95 -5.03
C LEU A 207 -1.56 -11.66 -5.07
N PHE A 208 -2.06 -10.65 -5.80
CA PHE A 208 -1.58 -9.28 -5.73
C PHE A 208 -2.57 -8.47 -4.90
N ALA A 209 -2.14 -8.02 -3.72
CA ALA A 209 -3.06 -7.53 -2.69
C ALA A 209 -2.60 -6.18 -2.14
N LEU A 210 -3.58 -5.37 -1.76
CA LEU A 210 -3.40 -4.06 -1.18
C LEU A 210 -4.07 -3.96 0.19
N ARG A 211 -3.36 -3.38 1.16
CA ARG A 211 -3.88 -2.97 2.47
C ARG A 211 -3.87 -1.45 2.59
N CYS A 212 -5.04 -0.81 2.49
CA CYS A 212 -5.15 0.64 2.59
C CYS A 212 -4.88 1.17 4.02
N ALA A 213 -4.68 2.47 4.14
CA ALA A 213 -4.66 3.16 5.41
C ALA A 213 -6.06 3.15 6.06
N VAL A 214 -6.10 3.04 7.39
CA VAL A 214 -7.38 2.85 8.12
C VAL A 214 -8.35 4.00 7.88
N ASP A 215 -7.87 5.24 7.83
CA ASP A 215 -8.67 6.45 7.66
C ASP A 215 -9.36 6.58 6.30
N ILE A 216 -8.94 5.81 5.28
CA ILE A 216 -9.62 5.74 3.98
C ILE A 216 -10.36 4.41 3.77
N SER A 217 -10.36 3.53 4.77
CA SER A 217 -11.20 2.32 4.77
C SER A 217 -12.60 2.65 5.31
N PRO A 218 -13.64 1.87 4.96
CA PRO A 218 -14.96 1.99 5.58
C PRO A 218 -14.94 1.98 7.13
N TRP A 219 -14.07 1.17 7.75
CA TRP A 219 -13.92 1.18 9.21
C TRP A 219 -13.41 2.51 9.80
N GLY A 220 -12.65 3.29 9.01
CA GLY A 220 -12.16 4.61 9.40
C GLY A 220 -12.99 5.77 8.86
N GLY A 221 -14.14 5.51 8.23
CA GLY A 221 -15.02 6.52 7.64
C GLY A 221 -14.69 6.89 6.18
N GLY A 222 -13.82 6.14 5.52
CA GLY A 222 -13.64 6.17 4.07
C GLY A 222 -14.65 5.29 3.34
N ALA A 223 -14.37 5.00 2.07
CA ALA A 223 -15.26 4.24 1.18
C ALA A 223 -14.49 3.14 0.46
N LEU A 224 -15.18 2.02 0.19
CA LEU A 224 -14.77 0.93 -0.68
C LEU A 224 -15.74 0.91 -1.85
N VAL A 225 -15.26 1.03 -3.08
CA VAL A 225 -16.09 0.99 -4.28
C VAL A 225 -15.43 0.19 -5.40
N ASN A 226 -16.20 -0.24 -6.39
CA ASN A 226 -15.68 -0.91 -7.59
C ASN A 226 -16.17 -0.27 -8.90
N SER A 227 -15.61 -0.74 -10.01
CA SER A 227 -15.93 -0.27 -11.37
C SER A 227 -17.37 -0.52 -11.85
N ASN A 228 -18.19 -1.23 -11.08
CA ASN A 228 -19.58 -1.54 -11.40
C ASN A 228 -20.56 -0.65 -10.60
N GLY A 229 -20.04 0.24 -9.75
CA GLY A 229 -20.85 1.06 -8.86
C GLY A 229 -21.28 0.38 -7.56
N ASP A 230 -20.76 -0.81 -7.25
CA ASP A 230 -20.97 -1.44 -5.94
C ASP A 230 -20.15 -0.71 -4.86
N ALA A 231 -20.66 -0.67 -3.63
CA ALA A 231 -20.01 0.01 -2.50
C ALA A 231 -20.05 -0.81 -1.20
N GLY A 232 -18.95 -0.82 -0.46
CA GLY A 232 -18.78 -1.57 0.79
C GLY A 232 -18.61 -3.08 0.57
N GLU A 233 -18.09 -3.77 1.59
CA GLU A 233 -17.75 -5.19 1.53
C GLU A 233 -18.94 -6.07 1.12
N ALA A 234 -20.15 -5.76 1.62
CA ALA A 234 -21.36 -6.52 1.32
C ALA A 234 -21.66 -6.58 -0.19
N ASP A 235 -21.39 -5.49 -0.91
CA ASP A 235 -21.67 -5.40 -2.34
C ASP A 235 -20.44 -5.62 -3.21
N THR A 236 -19.20 -5.56 -2.71
CA THR A 236 -18.02 -5.81 -3.54
C THR A 236 -17.45 -7.22 -3.39
N PHE A 237 -17.73 -7.92 -2.29
CA PHE A 237 -17.10 -9.21 -1.98
C PHE A 237 -17.52 -10.33 -2.94
N GLY A 238 -16.52 -10.94 -3.60
CA GLY A 238 -16.71 -12.03 -4.55
C GLY A 238 -17.31 -11.62 -5.88
N LYS A 239 -17.50 -10.32 -6.12
CA LYS A 239 -17.96 -9.81 -7.41
C LYS A 239 -16.76 -9.49 -8.31
N PRO A 240 -16.80 -9.85 -9.60
CA PRO A 240 -15.81 -9.38 -10.55
C PRO A 240 -15.97 -7.89 -10.84
N ALA A 241 -14.84 -7.19 -10.98
CA ALA A 241 -14.76 -5.78 -11.34
C ALA A 241 -13.45 -5.50 -12.08
N ARG A 242 -13.41 -4.44 -12.90
CA ARG A 242 -12.19 -3.97 -13.57
C ARG A 242 -11.18 -3.41 -12.57
N TRP A 243 -11.70 -2.77 -11.52
CA TRP A 243 -10.92 -2.20 -10.44
C TRP A 243 -11.75 -2.09 -9.16
N CYS A 244 -11.06 -2.08 -8.03
CA CYS A 244 -11.60 -1.73 -6.70
C CYS A 244 -10.75 -0.61 -6.11
N ALA A 245 -11.37 0.29 -5.35
CA ALA A 245 -10.71 1.46 -4.78
C ALA A 245 -11.12 1.72 -3.33
N TYR A 246 -10.16 2.24 -2.56
CA TYR A 246 -10.41 2.90 -1.28
C TYR A 246 -10.15 4.40 -1.44
N TYR A 247 -11.02 5.23 -0.90
CA TYR A 247 -10.81 6.68 -0.85
C TYR A 247 -11.51 7.29 0.36
N GLY A 248 -11.06 8.46 0.76
CA GLY A 248 -11.68 9.15 1.90
C GLY A 248 -10.96 10.42 2.28
N LYS A 249 -11.54 11.10 3.27
CA LYS A 249 -11.01 12.36 3.78
C LYS A 249 -9.80 12.11 4.69
N ARG A 250 -8.66 12.74 4.38
CA ARG A 250 -7.43 12.65 5.17
C ARG A 250 -7.47 13.61 6.35
N THR A 251 -8.23 13.26 7.39
CA THR A 251 -8.48 14.14 8.57
C THR A 251 -7.21 14.57 9.32
N GLN A 252 -6.11 13.82 9.19
CA GLN A 252 -4.81 14.13 9.79
C GLN A 252 -3.98 15.13 8.97
N ALA A 253 -4.42 15.48 7.76
CA ALA A 253 -3.71 16.36 6.85
C ALA A 253 -4.34 17.75 6.78
N LYS A 254 -3.52 18.75 6.45
CA LYS A 254 -3.97 20.14 6.29
C LYS A 254 -5.03 20.23 5.19
N ASN A 255 -6.11 20.95 5.46
CA ASN A 255 -7.28 21.09 4.59
C ASN A 255 -8.05 19.79 4.34
N GLU A 256 -7.67 18.69 5.00
CA GLU A 256 -8.37 17.41 4.98
C GLU A 256 -8.77 16.96 3.56
N PRO A 257 -7.81 16.83 2.63
CA PRO A 257 -8.11 16.50 1.24
C PRO A 257 -8.79 15.13 1.13
N VAL A 258 -9.55 14.94 0.05
CA VAL A 258 -10.01 13.62 -0.38
C VAL A 258 -8.96 13.06 -1.34
N GLU A 259 -8.57 11.81 -1.13
CA GLU A 259 -7.66 11.05 -1.99
C GLU A 259 -7.84 9.56 -1.73
N GLY A 260 -7.28 8.74 -2.60
CA GLY A 260 -7.47 7.30 -2.54
C GLY A 260 -6.40 6.48 -3.26
N VAL A 261 -6.61 5.18 -3.21
CA VAL A 261 -5.82 4.18 -3.92
C VAL A 261 -6.73 3.13 -4.55
N ALA A 262 -6.49 2.84 -5.82
CA ALA A 262 -7.19 1.82 -6.59
C ALA A 262 -6.23 0.73 -7.05
N LEU A 263 -6.74 -0.49 -7.14
CA LEU A 263 -6.06 -1.62 -7.75
C LEU A 263 -6.88 -2.07 -8.97
N PHE A 264 -6.21 -2.23 -10.11
CA PHE A 264 -6.79 -2.59 -11.39
C PHE A 264 -6.37 -4.01 -11.77
N ASP A 265 -7.31 -4.78 -12.31
CA ASP A 265 -7.08 -6.10 -12.89
C ASP A 265 -7.06 -6.00 -14.43
N HIS A 266 -6.18 -6.78 -15.07
CA HIS A 266 -6.04 -6.78 -16.52
C HIS A 266 -6.85 -7.91 -17.16
N PRO A 267 -7.54 -7.67 -18.29
CA PRO A 267 -8.34 -8.70 -18.96
C PRO A 267 -7.54 -9.89 -19.50
N GLU A 268 -6.22 -9.73 -19.68
CA GLU A 268 -5.30 -10.81 -20.07
C GLU A 268 -4.85 -11.69 -18.89
N ASN A 269 -5.21 -11.35 -17.65
CA ASN A 269 -4.90 -12.21 -16.51
C ASN A 269 -5.66 -13.53 -16.63
N PRO A 270 -5.07 -14.67 -16.21
CA PRO A 270 -5.63 -16.00 -16.47
C PRO A 270 -7.04 -16.26 -15.92
N TRP A 271 -7.45 -15.46 -14.94
CA TRP A 271 -8.71 -15.64 -14.21
C TRP A 271 -9.73 -14.54 -14.48
N ASN A 272 -9.55 -13.75 -15.54
CA ASN A 272 -10.51 -12.73 -15.92
C ASN A 272 -11.83 -13.36 -16.45
N PRO A 273 -13.02 -12.86 -16.04
CA PRO A 273 -13.25 -11.85 -15.00
C PRO A 273 -12.99 -12.41 -13.59
N CYS A 274 -12.07 -11.77 -12.86
CA CYS A 274 -11.60 -12.26 -11.57
C CYS A 274 -12.48 -11.74 -10.42
N PRO A 275 -13.05 -12.60 -9.56
CA PRO A 275 -13.76 -12.16 -8.37
C PRO A 275 -12.83 -11.50 -7.35
N TRP A 276 -13.31 -10.46 -6.68
CA TRP A 276 -12.52 -9.68 -5.73
C TRP A 276 -12.71 -10.14 -4.29
N PHE A 277 -11.61 -10.33 -3.56
CA PHE A 277 -11.63 -10.43 -2.11
C PHE A 277 -11.47 -9.03 -1.52
N THR A 278 -12.58 -8.45 -1.08
CA THR A 278 -12.64 -7.08 -0.53
C THR A 278 -13.03 -7.10 0.95
N ARG A 279 -12.55 -6.13 1.74
CA ARG A 279 -12.84 -6.03 3.16
C ARG A 279 -12.97 -4.61 3.65
N ASP A 280 -13.99 -4.30 4.43
CA ASP A 280 -14.24 -2.95 4.96
C ASP A 280 -13.13 -2.43 5.88
N TYR A 281 -12.26 -3.32 6.34
CA TYR A 281 -11.05 -2.97 7.08
C TYR A 281 -9.87 -2.52 6.21
N GLY A 282 -10.04 -2.45 4.89
CA GLY A 282 -9.05 -1.92 3.96
C GLY A 282 -8.24 -2.94 3.17
N PHE A 283 -8.75 -4.15 2.91
CA PHE A 283 -8.04 -5.13 2.07
C PHE A 283 -8.75 -5.36 0.74
N ILE A 284 -8.00 -5.36 -0.36
CA ILE A 284 -8.49 -5.76 -1.69
C ILE A 284 -7.47 -6.64 -2.40
N SER A 285 -7.96 -7.64 -3.13
CA SER A 285 -7.18 -8.39 -4.12
C SER A 285 -8.11 -9.04 -5.17
N PRO A 286 -7.76 -9.04 -6.46
CA PRO A 286 -8.29 -10.00 -7.41
C PRO A 286 -7.88 -11.40 -6.95
N MET A 287 -8.85 -12.20 -6.52
CA MET A 287 -8.61 -13.42 -5.75
C MET A 287 -9.24 -14.63 -6.43
N PRO A 288 -8.58 -15.25 -7.40
CA PRO A 288 -9.16 -16.38 -8.11
C PRO A 288 -9.37 -17.60 -7.21
N PHE A 289 -8.42 -17.86 -6.30
CA PHE A 289 -8.35 -19.12 -5.55
C PHE A 289 -9.41 -19.30 -4.48
N GLN A 290 -10.15 -18.24 -4.12
CA GLN A 290 -11.22 -18.37 -3.12
C GLN A 290 -12.46 -19.06 -3.70
N TRP A 291 -12.65 -19.00 -5.02
CA TRP A 291 -13.85 -19.49 -5.70
C TRP A 291 -13.58 -20.62 -6.70
N ILE A 292 -12.35 -21.12 -6.79
CA ILE A 292 -12.07 -22.34 -7.56
C ILE A 292 -12.80 -23.55 -6.95
N GLU A 293 -13.27 -24.45 -7.82
CA GLU A 293 -13.84 -25.75 -7.44
C GLU A 293 -12.74 -26.79 -7.21
N GLU A 294 -11.77 -26.82 -8.11
CA GLU A 294 -10.61 -27.71 -8.06
C GLU A 294 -9.31 -26.92 -7.85
N PRO A 295 -8.27 -27.51 -7.22
CA PRO A 295 -6.98 -26.86 -7.07
C PRO A 295 -6.40 -26.43 -8.42
N TRP A 296 -5.88 -25.20 -8.48
CA TRP A 296 -5.20 -24.71 -9.68
C TRP A 296 -3.86 -25.42 -9.83
N ARG A 297 -3.53 -25.86 -11.05
CA ARG A 297 -2.32 -26.62 -11.33
C ARG A 297 -1.49 -25.96 -12.43
N LEU A 298 -0.19 -25.93 -12.22
CA LEU A 298 0.78 -25.44 -13.20
C LEU A 298 1.92 -26.46 -13.33
N PRO A 299 2.07 -27.15 -14.47
CA PRO A 299 3.15 -28.11 -14.68
C PRO A 299 4.53 -27.46 -14.62
N ALA A 300 5.55 -28.23 -14.23
CA ALA A 300 6.94 -27.78 -14.24
C ALA A 300 7.34 -27.18 -15.61
N GLY A 301 8.04 -26.05 -15.58
CA GLY A 301 8.49 -25.32 -16.77
C GLY A 301 7.41 -24.46 -17.45
N GLN A 302 6.17 -24.48 -16.98
CA GLN A 302 5.12 -23.57 -17.45
C GLN A 302 5.09 -22.27 -16.63
N SER A 303 4.50 -21.22 -17.20
CA SER A 303 4.36 -19.92 -16.57
C SER A 303 3.01 -19.27 -16.83
N VAL A 304 2.65 -18.32 -15.97
CA VAL A 304 1.55 -17.38 -16.19
C VAL A 304 2.07 -15.96 -16.03
N THR A 305 1.55 -15.04 -16.84
CA THR A 305 1.84 -13.61 -16.72
C THR A 305 0.65 -12.91 -16.09
N LEU A 306 0.93 -12.05 -15.11
CA LEU A 306 -0.04 -11.27 -14.38
C LEU A 306 0.27 -9.78 -14.57
N LYS A 307 -0.76 -9.01 -14.86
CA LYS A 307 -0.70 -7.57 -15.09
C LYS A 307 -1.65 -6.86 -14.13
N TYR A 308 -1.14 -5.91 -13.36
CA TYR A 308 -1.92 -5.09 -12.44
C TYR A 308 -1.50 -3.63 -12.54
N ARG A 309 -2.40 -2.70 -12.24
CA ARG A 309 -2.07 -1.28 -12.07
C ARG A 309 -2.58 -0.79 -10.73
N VAL A 310 -1.73 -0.10 -9.99
CA VAL A 310 -2.14 0.67 -8.82
C VAL A 310 -2.20 2.13 -9.20
N VAL A 311 -3.29 2.79 -8.85
CA VAL A 311 -3.46 4.24 -9.05
C VAL A 311 -3.60 4.89 -7.68
N VAL A 312 -2.72 5.82 -7.35
CA VAL A 312 -2.81 6.65 -6.15
C VAL A 312 -3.22 8.05 -6.60
N PHE A 313 -4.38 8.52 -6.14
CA PHE A 313 -5.08 9.65 -6.78
C PHE A 313 -5.62 10.68 -5.79
N ALA A 314 -5.68 11.94 -6.22
CA ALA A 314 -6.41 13.00 -5.56
C ALA A 314 -7.89 12.96 -5.93
N GLY A 315 -8.76 13.40 -5.02
CA GLY A 315 -10.20 13.41 -5.22
C GLY A 315 -10.85 12.05 -5.00
N ASP A 316 -12.05 11.90 -5.54
CA ASP A 316 -12.79 10.63 -5.58
C ASP A 316 -12.55 9.85 -6.90
N PRO A 317 -13.06 8.61 -7.03
CA PRO A 317 -12.88 7.80 -8.24
C PRO A 317 -13.38 8.43 -9.56
N GLU A 318 -14.41 9.28 -9.51
CA GLU A 318 -14.95 9.96 -10.69
C GLU A 318 -14.00 11.11 -11.08
N GLU A 319 -13.61 11.96 -10.12
CA GLU A 319 -12.66 13.05 -10.32
C GLU A 319 -11.27 12.55 -10.78
N ALA A 320 -10.87 11.37 -10.32
CA ALA A 320 -9.62 10.71 -10.71
C ALA A 320 -9.69 10.02 -12.09
N GLU A 321 -10.89 9.93 -12.67
CA GLU A 321 -11.17 9.32 -13.97
C GLU A 321 -10.75 7.84 -14.02
N LEU A 322 -11.01 7.06 -12.96
CA LEU A 322 -10.48 5.67 -12.85
C LEU A 322 -10.93 4.76 -14.01
N ASP A 323 -12.15 4.93 -14.52
CA ASP A 323 -12.64 4.17 -15.67
C ASP A 323 -11.91 4.50 -16.97
N ALA A 324 -11.62 5.78 -17.21
CA ALA A 324 -10.84 6.21 -18.37
C ALA A 324 -9.40 5.72 -18.26
N LEU A 325 -8.81 5.79 -17.07
CA LEU A 325 -7.47 5.25 -16.79
C LEU A 325 -7.37 3.75 -17.03
N HIS A 326 -8.38 2.98 -16.60
CA HIS A 326 -8.41 1.54 -16.83
C HIS A 326 -8.54 1.24 -18.32
N THR A 327 -9.47 1.91 -19.00
CA THR A 327 -9.69 1.74 -20.44
C THR A 327 -8.43 2.08 -21.24
N GLN A 328 -7.71 3.14 -20.88
CA GLN A 328 -6.46 3.48 -21.53
C GLN A 328 -5.39 2.40 -21.30
N TRP A 329 -5.24 1.95 -20.05
CA TRP A 329 -4.21 0.99 -19.65
C TRP A 329 -4.34 -0.36 -20.34
N VAL A 330 -5.55 -0.91 -20.44
CA VAL A 330 -5.73 -2.24 -21.04
C VAL A 330 -5.54 -2.28 -22.56
N ASN A 331 -5.29 -1.12 -23.18
CA ASN A 331 -5.04 -0.96 -24.61
C ASN A 331 -3.58 -0.61 -24.93
N THR A 332 -2.67 -0.60 -23.94
CA THR A 332 -1.22 -0.37 -24.12
C THR A 332 -0.44 -1.66 -24.15
#